data_AF-A0AAU0R7I9-F1
#
_entry.id   AF-A0AAU0R7I9-F1
#
_cell.length_a   1.000
_cell.length_b   1.000
_cell.length_c   1.000
_cell.angle_alpha   90.00
_cell.angle_beta   90.00
_cell.angle_gamma   90.00
#
_symmetry.space_group_name_H-M   'P 1'
#
loop_
_entity.id
_entity.type
_entity.pdbx_description
1 polymer ?
#
loop_
_entity_poly.entity_id
_entity_poly.type
_entity_poly.pdbx_seq_one_letter_code
_entity_poly.pdbx_strand_id
1 'polypeptide(L)'
;MQNKAENLLHTFDETAYVSVNLIYTEFLNSIKYVDRMKNEHTVQLWIGQYMGRLKQGLEGKAKEYISRNRDIPTIDWFQKKIIYLISMHLQEFSQMVRYNQ
;
A
#
# COMPACT_ATOMS: atom_id res chain seq x y z
N MET A 1 14.30 -7.28 -24.62
CA MET A 1 12.91 -6.77 -24.49
C MET A 1 12.47 -7.01 -23.07
N GLN A 2 12.46 -5.95 -22.24
CA GLN A 2 11.76 -5.97 -20.96
C GLN A 2 10.29 -6.30 -21.23
N ASN A 3 9.74 -7.30 -20.55
CA ASN A 3 8.41 -7.81 -20.81
C ASN A 3 7.38 -6.69 -20.51
N LYS A 4 6.43 -6.42 -21.42
CA LYS A 4 5.35 -5.41 -21.21
C LYS A 4 4.69 -5.57 -19.83
N ALA A 5 4.51 -6.81 -19.38
CA ALA A 5 3.95 -7.11 -18.07
C ALA A 5 4.87 -6.71 -16.90
N GLU A 6 6.19 -6.86 -17.04
CA GLU A 6 7.17 -6.43 -16.03
C GLU A 6 7.20 -4.90 -15.89
N ASN A 7 7.16 -4.16 -17.00
CA ASN A 7 7.08 -2.70 -16.97
C ASN A 7 5.78 -2.22 -16.30
N LEU A 8 4.66 -2.90 -16.57
CA LEU A 8 3.39 -2.60 -15.93
C LEU A 8 3.43 -2.91 -14.42
N LEU A 9 4.07 -4.00 -14.02
CA LEU A 9 4.27 -4.33 -12.60
C LEU A 9 5.14 -3.27 -11.91
N HIS A 10 6.25 -2.87 -12.52
CA HIS A 10 7.11 -1.80 -11.99
C HIS A 10 6.35 -0.49 -11.80
N THR A 11 5.56 -0.08 -12.79
CA THR A 11 4.74 1.13 -12.71
C THR A 11 3.72 1.06 -11.57
N PHE A 12 3.12 -0.11 -11.34
CA PHE A 12 2.21 -0.32 -10.22
C PHE A 12 2.95 -0.28 -8.88
N ASP A 13 4.13 -0.88 -8.80
CA ASP A 13 5.00 -0.90 -7.62
C ASP A 13 5.35 0.54 -7.19
N GLU A 14 5.82 1.38 -8.10
CA GLU A 14 6.08 2.80 -7.84
C GLU A 14 4.81 3.54 -7.35
N THR A 15 3.67 3.27 -7.97
CA THR A 15 2.39 3.87 -7.58
C THR A 15 1.98 3.45 -6.16
N ALA A 16 2.22 2.19 -5.80
CA ALA A 16 1.91 1.65 -4.49
C ALA A 16 2.86 2.21 -3.43
N TYR A 17 4.17 2.28 -3.72
CA TYR A 17 5.18 2.92 -2.88
C TYR A 17 4.85 4.39 -2.56
N VAL A 18 4.46 5.19 -3.57
CA VAL A 18 4.04 6.58 -3.35
C VAL A 18 2.82 6.64 -2.44
N SER A 19 1.87 5.71 -2.60
CA SER A 19 0.66 5.66 -1.78
C SER A 19 0.99 5.31 -0.31
N VAL A 20 1.94 4.39 -0.08
CA VAL A 20 2.45 4.06 1.28
C VAL A 20 3.01 5.30 1.95
N ASN A 21 3.94 6.01 1.30
CA ASN A 21 4.60 7.18 1.88
C ASN A 21 3.62 8.32 2.20
N LEU A 22 2.62 8.53 1.34
CA LEU A 22 1.59 9.54 1.56
C LEU A 22 0.73 9.21 2.79
N ILE A 23 0.19 8.00 2.87
CA ILE A 23 -0.62 7.54 4.02
C ILE A 23 0.23 7.56 5.30
N TYR A 24 1.48 7.14 5.22
CA TYR A 24 2.40 7.14 6.36
C TYR A 24 2.69 8.56 6.86
N THR A 25 2.87 9.53 5.96
CA THR A 25 3.05 10.94 6.32
C THR A 25 1.79 11.51 6.99
N GLU A 26 0.60 11.20 6.46
CA GLU A 26 -0.68 11.59 7.10
C GLU A 26 -0.81 10.99 8.50
N PHE A 27 -0.43 9.72 8.67
CA PHE A 27 -0.43 9.05 9.96
C PHE A 27 0.51 9.73 10.96
N LEU A 28 1.76 10.00 10.57
CA LEU A 28 2.73 10.70 11.43
C LEU A 28 2.23 12.07 11.88
N ASN A 29 1.61 12.83 10.97
CA ASN A 29 1.01 14.12 11.29
C ASN A 29 -0.14 13.98 12.29
N SER A 30 -0.95 12.93 12.16
CA SER A 30 -2.10 12.67 13.04
C SER A 30 -1.66 12.37 14.48
N ILE A 31 -0.50 11.76 14.68
CA ILE A 31 0.03 11.38 16.01
C ILE A 31 1.10 12.34 16.55
N LYS A 32 1.43 13.42 15.83
CA LYS A 32 2.57 14.30 16.15
C LYS A 32 2.55 14.85 17.58
N TYR A 33 1.35 15.13 18.11
CA TYR A 33 1.17 15.70 19.46
C TYR A 33 0.49 14.73 20.43
N VAL A 34 0.38 13.45 20.08
CA VAL A 34 -0.22 12.44 20.93
C VAL A 34 0.85 11.83 21.84
N ASP A 35 0.63 11.90 23.16
CA ASP A 35 1.42 11.13 24.12
C ASP A 35 1.09 9.64 23.97
N ARG A 36 1.96 8.91 23.28
CA ARG A 36 1.74 7.52 22.87
C ARG A 36 1.72 6.55 24.06
N MET A 37 2.47 6.86 25.11
CA MET A 37 2.52 6.04 26.33
C MET A 37 1.17 6.07 27.08
N LYS A 38 0.43 7.17 26.94
CA LYS A 38 -0.90 7.33 27.57
C LYS A 38 -2.06 6.96 26.64
N ASN A 39 -1.82 6.89 25.33
CA ASN A 39 -2.86 6.74 24.31
C ASN A 39 -2.61 5.56 23.35
N GLU A 40 -1.93 4.52 23.82
CA GLU A 40 -1.55 3.36 23.00
C GLU A 40 -2.74 2.78 22.22
N HIS A 41 -3.88 2.59 22.88
CA HIS A 41 -5.09 2.07 22.25
C HIS A 41 -5.57 2.94 21.08
N THR A 42 -5.59 4.26 21.27
CA THR A 42 -5.98 5.23 20.22
C THR A 42 -5.01 5.19 19.05
N VAL A 43 -3.71 5.12 19.32
CA VAL A 43 -2.69 5.02 18.27
C VAL A 43 -2.86 3.72 17.48
N GLN A 44 -3.08 2.58 18.14
CA GLN A 44 -3.33 1.29 17.47
C GLN A 44 -4.60 1.31 16.62
N LEU A 45 -5.67 1.94 17.10
CA LEU A 45 -6.89 2.15 16.30
C LEU A 45 -6.61 2.96 15.03
N TRP A 46 -5.87 4.06 15.14
CA TRP A 46 -5.50 4.87 13.98
C TRP A 46 -4.59 4.11 13.01
N ILE A 47 -3.62 3.32 13.51
CA ILE A 47 -2.81 2.43 12.65
C ILE A 47 -3.72 1.52 11.82
N GLY A 48 -4.70 0.89 12.46
CA GLY A 48 -5.68 0.04 11.77
C GLY A 48 -6.49 0.79 10.72
N GLN A 49 -6.93 2.01 11.01
CA GLN A 49 -7.68 2.86 10.08
C GLN A 49 -6.84 3.25 8.86
N TYR A 50 -5.61 3.71 9.07
CA TYR A 50 -4.71 4.11 7.98
C TYR A 50 -4.28 2.89 7.13
N MET A 51 -4.01 1.75 7.76
CA MET A 51 -3.76 0.49 7.06
C MET A 51 -4.96 0.08 6.20
N GLY A 52 -6.18 0.19 6.75
CA GLY A 52 -7.42 -0.10 6.02
C GLY A 52 -7.60 0.81 4.81
N ARG A 53 -7.39 2.12 4.98
CA ARG A 53 -7.42 3.11 3.88
C ARG A 53 -6.41 2.79 2.79
N LEU A 54 -5.16 2.47 3.17
CA LEU A 54 -4.11 2.09 2.23
C LEU A 54 -4.50 0.84 1.44
N LYS A 55 -4.95 -0.21 2.12
CA LYS A 55 -5.40 -1.45 1.49
C LYS A 55 -6.51 -1.19 0.48
N GLN A 56 -7.57 -0.49 0.88
CA GLN A 56 -8.71 -0.18 0.00
C GLN A 56 -8.26 0.64 -1.22
N GLY A 57 -7.39 1.65 -1.02
CA GLY A 57 -6.86 2.47 -2.10
C GLY A 57 -6.03 1.66 -3.11
N LEU A 58 -5.16 0.77 -2.62
CA LEU A 58 -4.35 -0.10 -3.47
C LEU A 58 -5.18 -1.15 -4.22
N GLU A 59 -6.17 -1.76 -3.56
CA GLU A 59 -7.10 -2.70 -4.20
C GLU A 59 -7.97 -2.01 -5.27
N GLY A 60 -8.42 -0.78 -5.01
CA GLY A 60 -9.13 0.04 -5.99
C GLY A 60 -8.27 0.34 -7.22
N LYS A 61 -7.05 0.85 -7.00
CA LYS A 61 -6.07 1.10 -8.08
C LYS A 61 -5.76 -0.18 -8.85
N ALA A 62 -5.56 -1.31 -8.18
CA ALA A 62 -5.30 -2.58 -8.83
C ALA A 62 -6.44 -3.02 -9.75
N LYS A 63 -7.70 -2.91 -9.30
CA LYS A 63 -8.87 -3.24 -10.13
C LYS A 63 -8.92 -2.39 -11.40
N GLU A 64 -8.71 -1.08 -11.28
CA GLU A 64 -8.65 -0.19 -12.45
C GLU A 64 -7.50 -0.55 -13.37
N TYR A 65 -6.32 -0.79 -12.80
CA TYR A 65 -5.09 -1.06 -13.52
C TYR A 65 -5.16 -2.38 -14.30
N ILE A 66 -5.66 -3.44 -13.67
CA ILE A 66 -5.93 -4.73 -14.31
C ILE A 66 -6.99 -4.57 -15.41
N SER A 67 -8.06 -3.81 -15.15
CA SER A 67 -9.12 -3.61 -16.13
C SER A 67 -8.67 -2.85 -17.37
N ARG A 68 -7.66 -1.98 -17.26
CA ARG A 68 -7.08 -1.23 -18.40
C ARG A 68 -6.06 -2.05 -19.20
N ASN A 69 -5.56 -3.16 -18.66
CA ASN A 69 -4.52 -3.99 -19.26
C ASN A 69 -4.97 -5.46 -19.42
N ARG A 70 -6.23 -5.68 -19.83
CA ARG A 70 -6.82 -7.03 -19.98
C ARG A 70 -6.22 -7.85 -21.14
N ASP A 71 -5.51 -7.18 -22.05
CA ASP A 71 -4.89 -7.76 -23.23
C ASP A 71 -3.56 -8.49 -22.94
N ILE A 72 -3.08 -8.47 -21.69
CA ILE A 72 -1.88 -9.20 -21.28
C ILE A 72 -2.14 -10.71 -21.39
N PRO A 73 -1.36 -11.48 -22.18
CA PRO A 73 -1.56 -12.92 -22.34
C PRO A 73 -1.47 -13.71 -21.03
N THR A 74 -0.78 -13.17 -20.02
CA THR A 74 -0.57 -13.75 -18.69
C THR A 74 -1.32 -12.98 -17.59
N ILE A 75 -2.57 -12.57 -17.86
CA ILE A 75 -3.37 -11.74 -16.94
C ILE A 75 -3.51 -12.33 -15.54
N ASP A 76 -3.71 -13.64 -15.39
CA ASP A 76 -3.85 -14.29 -14.08
C ASP A 76 -2.56 -14.21 -13.26
N TRP A 77 -1.41 -14.40 -13.91
CA TRP A 77 -0.11 -14.24 -13.28
C TRP A 77 0.12 -12.78 -12.87
N PHE A 78 -0.24 -11.84 -13.75
CA PHE A 78 -0.13 -10.42 -13.50
C PHE A 78 -0.99 -9.99 -12.30
N GLN A 79 -2.24 -10.43 -12.23
CA GLN A 79 -3.13 -10.18 -11.10
C GLN A 79 -2.55 -10.72 -9.78
N LYS A 80 -2.02 -11.95 -9.77
CA LYS A 80 -1.36 -12.52 -8.59
C LYS A 80 -0.15 -11.70 -8.15
N LYS A 81 0.64 -11.20 -9.09
CA LYS A 81 1.79 -10.33 -8.79
C LYS A 81 1.35 -8.99 -8.21
N ILE A 82 0.30 -8.37 -8.74
CA ILE A 82 -0.28 -7.15 -8.17
C ILE A 82 -0.73 -7.37 -6.72
N ILE A 83 -1.48 -8.46 -6.44
CA ILE A 83 -1.92 -8.78 -5.08
C ILE A 83 -0.74 -8.98 -4.12
N TYR A 84 0.33 -9.63 -4.61
CA TYR A 84 1.56 -9.80 -3.85
C TYR A 84 2.23 -8.46 -3.53
N LEU A 85 2.37 -7.56 -4.50
CA LEU A 85 2.92 -6.21 -4.30
C LEU A 85 2.11 -5.42 -3.26
N ILE A 86 0.77 -5.46 -3.34
CA ILE A 86 -0.11 -4.82 -2.34
C ILE A 86 0.23 -5.36 -0.95
N SER A 87 0.35 -6.68 -0.79
CA SER A 87 0.66 -7.31 0.49
C SER A 87 2.03 -6.87 1.03
N MET A 88 3.04 -6.77 0.16
CA MET A 88 4.36 -6.27 0.55
C MET A 88 4.31 -4.83 1.06
N HIS A 89 3.60 -3.94 0.36
CA HIS A 89 3.48 -2.54 0.78
C HIS A 89 2.66 -2.33 2.06
N LEU A 90 1.65 -3.17 2.29
CA LEU A 90 0.94 -3.17 3.58
C LEU A 90 1.87 -3.63 4.71
N GLN A 91 2.72 -4.62 4.46
CA GLN A 91 3.73 -5.03 5.43
C GLN A 91 4.77 -3.92 5.67
N GLU A 92 5.24 -3.26 4.61
CA GLU A 92 6.15 -2.10 4.70
C GLU A 92 5.57 -1.00 5.59
N PHE A 93 4.32 -0.58 5.34
CA PHE A 93 3.63 0.38 6.20
C PHE A 93 3.59 -0.08 7.66
N SER A 94 3.26 -1.35 7.91
CA SER A 94 3.23 -1.91 9.27
C SER A 94 4.59 -1.80 9.96
N GLN A 95 5.67 -2.09 9.25
CA GLN A 95 7.03 -1.99 9.78
C GLN A 95 7.43 -0.54 10.03
N MET A 96 7.18 0.37 9.09
CA MET A 96 7.47 1.80 9.25
C MET A 96 6.78 2.39 10.48
N VAL A 97 5.53 2.01 10.72
CA VAL A 97 4.78 2.40 11.91
C VAL A 97 5.43 1.85 13.18
N ARG A 98 5.80 0.56 13.21
CA ARG A 98 6.43 -0.08 14.37
C ARG A 98 7.79 0.51 14.72
N TYR A 99 8.66 0.77 13.74
CA TYR A 99 9.98 1.35 13.99
C TYR A 99 9.96 2.80 14.47
N ASN A 100 8.81 3.46 14.35
CA ASN A 100 8.64 4.81 14.86
C ASN A 100 7.92 4.88 16.20
N GLN A 101 7.45 3.75 16.75
CA GLN A 101 6.91 3.67 18.12
C GLN A 101 8.02 3.83 19.15
#